data_AF-A0A6A8A2M3-F1
#
_entry.id   AF-A0A6A8A2M3-F1
#
_cell.length_a   1.000
_cell.length_b   1.000
_cell.length_c   1.000
_cell.angle_alpha   90.00
_cell.angle_beta   90.00
_cell.angle_gamma   90.00
#
_symmetry.space_group_name_H-M   'P 1'
#
loop_
_entity.id
_entity.type
_entity.pdbx_description
1 polymer ?
#
loop_
_entity_poly.entity_id
_entity_poly.type
_entity_poly.pdbx_seq_one_letter_code
_entity_poly.pdbx_strand_id
1 'polypeptide(L)'
;MADAGENRVFGKRATQHVLVLASGDRVRHMVIRPWMTGVVAGTVALFALGYLGATAYLVLRDDLIGATMARQARIQHDYEDRISSLRAQLDRVTSRQLLDQQLVEQKVEKLLRQQTALFSRNGKLGSLLERAEDAGISAAPASEAKESAAEAIDRQAGLTTSSIKPARTALAYAPGGENMADRADRIFSKVTLSLKGIESEQLKTIEGLTSDAATKADSMAQIMRRTGVEISDKRGEAQTLEAPALRTDESKNGDVKGGVGGPFVEPMKFDRFNASLDELDTALSRLEIVRETAQALPYGNPAPGQGITSRFGNRPDPFLGRLAFHGGIDFQAETGLAVKATGAGKVITAGWASGYGNLVEIDHGQGITTRYGHMSRILVRQGQVISVGDTIGRAGATGRATGPHVHYEVRRNGEAVNPIHFLNAGLKLTTYMN
;
A
#
# COMPACT_ATOMS: atom_id res chain seq x y z
N MET A 1 70.08 26.45 93.30
CA MET A 1 69.81 27.49 94.32
C MET A 1 69.24 26.81 95.54
N ALA A 2 69.91 26.99 96.67
CA ALA A 2 69.68 26.35 97.95
C ALA A 2 68.59 27.08 98.77
N ASP A 3 67.89 26.34 99.63
CA ASP A 3 67.78 26.57 101.09
C ASP A 3 66.80 25.55 101.70
N ALA A 4 67.19 24.72 102.68
CA ALA A 4 67.03 24.95 104.13
C ALA A 4 65.55 25.15 104.53
N GLY A 5 64.89 24.33 105.36
CA GLY A 5 65.33 23.58 106.51
C GLY A 5 64.60 24.13 107.73
N GLU A 6 63.63 23.41 108.30
CA GLU A 6 63.29 23.52 109.74
C GLU A 6 62.40 22.37 110.23
N ASN A 7 62.47 22.15 111.54
CA ASN A 7 62.47 20.86 112.20
C ASN A 7 61.52 20.90 113.41
N ARG A 8 61.09 19.70 113.89
CA ARG A 8 60.45 19.41 115.21
C ARG A 8 58.92 19.70 115.27
N VAL A 9 58.06 18.95 115.99
CA VAL A 9 58.14 18.34 117.32
C VAL A 9 57.09 17.19 117.47
N PHE A 10 57.52 16.09 118.12
CA PHE A 10 56.82 15.11 118.96
C PHE A 10 55.27 15.01 119.03
N GLY A 11 54.78 13.77 118.85
CA GLY A 11 54.24 13.02 120.01
C GLY A 11 52.71 12.81 120.12
N LYS A 12 52.20 11.75 119.49
CA LYS A 12 51.12 10.91 120.04
C LYS A 12 51.42 9.44 119.71
N ARG A 13 51.77 8.62 120.71
CA ARG A 13 51.90 7.16 120.54
C ARG A 13 50.54 6.61 120.13
N ALA A 14 50.48 5.89 119.01
CA ALA A 14 49.27 5.21 118.57
C ALA A 14 48.88 4.13 119.61
N THR A 15 47.70 4.27 120.19
CA THR A 15 47.08 3.27 121.06
C THR A 15 46.89 1.97 120.29
N GLN A 16 47.51 0.91 120.78
CA GLN A 16 47.41 -0.42 120.18
C GLN A 16 46.02 -0.99 120.51
N HIS A 17 45.22 -1.27 119.50
CA HIS A 17 43.90 -1.87 119.67
C HIS A 17 44.05 -3.39 119.70
N VAL A 18 43.64 -4.00 120.81
CA VAL A 18 43.71 -5.46 121.04
C VAL A 18 42.32 -6.04 120.84
N LEU A 19 42.15 -6.88 119.82
CA LEU A 19 40.91 -7.61 119.59
C LEU A 19 41.00 -8.96 120.32
N VAL A 20 40.13 -9.18 121.31
CA VAL A 20 40.05 -10.46 122.04
C VAL A 20 38.94 -11.29 121.42
N LEU A 21 39.32 -12.35 120.71
CA LEU A 21 38.41 -13.37 120.20
C LEU A 21 38.45 -14.56 121.16
N ALA A 22 37.42 -14.72 121.97
CA ALA A 22 37.22 -15.90 122.81
C ALA A 22 36.28 -16.88 122.08
N SER A 23 36.77 -18.08 121.78
CA SER A 23 35.96 -19.19 121.25
C SER A 23 36.24 -20.43 122.08
N GLY A 24 35.33 -20.76 122.99
CA GLY A 24 35.47 -21.88 123.93
C GLY A 24 36.73 -21.77 124.81
N ASP A 25 37.40 -22.91 125.03
CA ASP A 25 38.57 -23.05 125.92
C ASP A 25 39.90 -22.50 125.34
N ARG A 26 39.88 -21.77 124.21
CA ARG A 26 41.09 -21.17 123.64
C ARG A 26 40.91 -19.67 123.37
N VAL A 27 41.65 -18.85 124.10
CA VAL A 27 41.76 -17.40 123.84
C VAL A 27 42.97 -17.15 122.94
N ARG A 28 42.74 -16.57 121.75
CA ARG A 28 43.81 -16.07 120.88
C ARG A 28 43.80 -14.54 120.90
N HIS A 29 44.96 -13.95 121.19
CA HIS A 29 45.17 -12.51 121.12
C HIS A 29 45.78 -12.16 119.75
N MET A 30 45.19 -11.20 119.05
CA MET A 30 45.76 -10.66 117.82
C MET A 30 45.98 -9.16 117.97
N VAL A 31 47.23 -8.71 117.79
CA VAL A 31 47.62 -7.31 117.93
C VAL A 31 47.59 -6.68 116.54
N ILE A 32 46.66 -5.76 116.30
CA ILE A 32 46.56 -5.05 115.02
C ILE A 32 47.50 -3.85 115.06
N ARG A 33 48.59 -3.90 114.28
CA ARG A 33 49.54 -2.79 114.16
C ARG A 33 49.01 -1.76 113.14
N PRO A 34 49.21 -0.44 113.32
CA PRO A 34 48.63 0.60 112.44
C PRO A 34 49.00 0.48 110.95
N TRP A 35 50.12 -0.18 110.63
CA TRP A 35 50.53 -0.40 109.25
C TRP A 35 49.68 -1.47 108.55
N MET A 36 49.16 -2.48 109.28
CA MET A 36 48.31 -3.53 108.73
C MET A 36 46.96 -2.99 108.25
N THR A 37 46.37 -2.05 108.99
CA THR A 37 45.13 -1.37 108.58
C THR A 37 45.34 -0.55 107.31
N GLY A 38 46.51 0.07 107.14
CA GLY A 38 46.87 0.78 105.91
C GLY A 38 46.99 -0.14 104.70
N VAL A 39 47.61 -1.31 104.86
CA VAL A 39 47.73 -2.31 103.78
C VAL A 39 46.34 -2.85 103.40
N VAL A 40 45.53 -3.26 104.38
CA VAL A 40 44.18 -3.79 104.12
C VAL A 40 43.31 -2.75 103.43
N ALA A 41 43.28 -1.51 103.94
CA ALA A 41 42.54 -0.41 103.33
C ALA A 41 43.04 -0.11 101.91
N GLY A 42 44.36 -0.16 101.68
CA GLY A 42 44.96 -0.01 100.35
C GLY A 42 44.51 -1.10 99.38
N THR A 43 44.53 -2.37 99.78
CA THR A 43 44.00 -3.48 98.96
C THR A 43 42.51 -3.33 98.67
N VAL A 44 41.70 -2.98 99.67
CA VAL A 44 40.25 -2.77 99.47
C VAL A 44 40.00 -1.61 98.51
N ALA A 45 40.75 -0.50 98.64
CA ALA A 45 40.65 0.62 97.71
C ALA A 45 41.04 0.22 96.28
N LEU A 46 42.07 -0.62 96.11
CA LEU A 46 42.52 -1.11 94.80
C LEU A 46 41.47 -2.02 94.16
N PHE A 47 40.87 -2.93 94.93
CA PHE A 47 39.75 -3.75 94.48
C PHE A 47 38.50 -2.91 94.15
N ALA A 48 38.20 -1.88 94.95
CA ALA A 48 37.08 -0.98 94.69
C ALA A 48 37.30 -0.14 93.42
N LEU A 49 38.52 0.35 93.19
CA LEU A 49 38.92 1.03 91.95
C LEU A 49 38.86 0.09 90.74
N GLY A 50 39.33 -1.15 90.90
CA GLY A 50 39.23 -2.17 89.85
C GLY A 50 37.78 -2.52 89.53
N TYR A 51 36.92 -2.65 90.55
CA TYR A 51 35.49 -2.90 90.40
C TYR A 51 34.76 -1.72 89.73
N LEU A 52 35.07 -0.49 90.12
CA LEU A 52 34.54 0.72 89.48
C LEU A 52 35.03 0.85 88.03
N GLY A 53 36.30 0.54 87.76
CA GLY A 53 36.86 0.53 86.41
C GLY A 53 36.21 -0.52 85.51
N ALA A 54 35.99 -1.73 86.03
CA ALA A 54 35.34 -2.82 85.30
C ALA A 54 33.87 -2.51 85.00
N THR A 55 33.13 -1.97 85.97
CA THR A 55 31.73 -1.56 85.77
C THR A 55 31.62 -0.39 84.80
N ALA A 56 32.50 0.61 84.89
CA ALA A 56 32.58 1.69 83.90
C ALA A 56 32.92 1.19 82.49
N TYR A 57 33.87 0.25 82.35
CA TYR A 57 34.21 -0.35 81.06
C TYR A 57 33.05 -1.14 80.45
N LEU A 58 32.36 -1.97 81.24
CA LEU A 58 31.24 -2.77 80.75
C LEU A 58 30.08 -1.88 80.26
N VAL A 59 29.73 -0.84 81.01
CA VAL A 59 28.69 0.12 80.63
C VAL A 59 29.08 0.88 79.36
N LEU A 60 30.31 1.39 79.29
CA LEU A 60 30.77 2.14 78.11
C LEU A 60 30.96 1.26 76.87
N ARG A 61 31.32 -0.02 77.06
CA ARG A 61 31.48 -1.00 75.98
C ARG A 61 30.16 -1.30 75.30
N ASP A 62 29.08 -1.49 76.06
CA ASP A 62 27.77 -1.79 75.50
C ASP A 62 27.22 -0.62 74.68
N ASP A 63 27.43 0.62 75.14
CA ASP A 63 27.09 1.83 74.38
C ASP A 63 27.93 1.98 73.10
N LEU A 64 29.23 1.67 73.16
CA LEU A 64 30.13 1.77 71.99
C LEU A 64 29.82 0.69 70.93
N ILE A 65 29.55 -0.55 71.37
CA ILE A 65 29.15 -1.65 70.49
C ILE A 65 27.77 -1.38 69.92
N GLY A 66 26.82 -0.91 70.75
CA GLY A 66 25.48 -0.52 70.30
C GLY A 66 25.51 0.59 69.25
N ALA A 67 26.31 1.64 69.46
CA ALA A 67 26.45 2.75 68.52
C ALA A 67 27.11 2.36 67.19
N THR A 68 28.10 1.46 67.21
CA THR A 68 28.77 0.98 65.99
C THR A 68 27.90 -0.02 65.22
N MET A 69 27.22 -0.94 65.90
CA MET A 69 26.27 -1.85 65.27
C MET A 69 25.06 -1.11 64.69
N ALA A 70 24.51 -0.12 65.41
CA ALA A 70 23.42 0.72 64.89
C ALA A 70 23.84 1.53 63.66
N ARG A 71 25.08 2.03 63.64
CA ARG A 71 25.64 2.72 62.46
C ARG A 71 25.81 1.76 61.28
N GLN A 72 26.36 0.56 61.51
CA GLN A 72 26.50 -0.46 60.46
C GLN A 72 25.14 -0.91 59.92
N ALA A 73 24.15 -1.12 60.79
CA ALA A 73 22.79 -1.48 60.39
C ALA A 73 22.12 -0.38 59.56
N ARG A 74 22.27 0.90 59.93
CA ARG A 74 21.77 2.03 59.10
C ARG A 74 22.43 2.08 57.74
N ILE A 75 23.76 1.94 57.70
CA ILE A 75 24.51 1.92 56.43
C ILE A 75 24.04 0.75 55.57
N GLN A 76 23.84 -0.43 56.16
CA GLN A 76 23.33 -1.59 55.45
C GLN A 76 21.91 -1.35 54.90
N HIS A 77 20.99 -0.81 55.69
CA HIS A 77 19.64 -0.47 55.24
C HIS A 77 19.64 0.58 54.12
N ASP A 78 20.45 1.64 54.23
CA ASP A 78 20.59 2.64 53.16
C ASP A 78 21.11 2.00 51.85
N TYR A 79 22.01 1.02 51.95
CA TYR A 79 22.46 0.25 50.79
C TYR A 79 21.38 -0.68 50.24
N GLU A 80 20.65 -1.40 51.09
CA GLU A 80 19.53 -2.27 50.70
C GLU A 80 18.43 -1.47 49.99
N ASP A 81 18.09 -0.28 50.50
CA ASP A 81 17.13 0.64 49.88
C ASP A 81 17.62 1.19 48.54
N ARG A 82 18.91 1.54 48.45
CA ARG A 82 19.51 2.01 47.20
C ARG A 82 19.60 0.90 46.14
N ILE A 83 19.91 -0.32 46.53
CA ILE A 83 19.89 -1.49 45.65
C ILE A 83 18.46 -1.76 45.17
N SER A 84 17.48 -1.71 46.07
CA SER A 84 16.07 -1.95 45.75
C SER A 84 15.51 -0.90 44.77
N SER A 85 15.82 0.38 44.98
CA SER A 85 15.42 1.46 44.08
C SER A 85 16.12 1.38 42.72
N LEU A 86 17.42 1.07 42.68
CA LEU A 86 18.15 0.84 41.41
C LEU A 86 17.59 -0.36 40.65
N ARG A 87 17.25 -1.45 41.35
CA ARG A 87 16.61 -2.64 40.76
C ARG A 87 15.24 -2.30 40.17
N ALA A 88 14.39 -1.58 40.93
CA ALA A 88 13.10 -1.13 40.44
C ALA A 88 13.22 -0.19 39.23
N GLN A 89 14.24 0.69 39.20
CA GLN A 89 14.54 1.52 38.04
C GLN A 89 14.97 0.67 36.83
N LEU A 90 15.85 -0.31 37.05
CA LEU A 90 16.29 -1.23 36.00
C LEU A 90 15.11 -2.03 35.43
N ASP A 91 14.30 -2.64 36.28
CA ASP A 91 13.12 -3.42 35.88
C ASP A 91 12.10 -2.55 35.11
N ARG A 92 11.94 -1.29 35.51
CA ARG A 92 11.07 -0.34 34.80
C ARG A 92 11.62 0.02 33.42
N VAL A 93 12.94 0.23 33.29
CA VAL A 93 13.59 0.57 32.02
C VAL A 93 13.60 -0.64 31.08
N THR A 94 13.96 -1.83 31.57
CA THR A 94 13.95 -3.06 30.77
C THR A 94 12.55 -3.42 30.30
N SER A 95 11.53 -3.29 31.15
CA SER A 95 10.14 -3.52 30.77
C SER A 95 9.67 -2.56 29.68
N ARG A 96 10.01 -1.27 29.78
CA ARG A 96 9.69 -0.27 28.74
C ARG A 96 10.40 -0.59 27.42
N GLN A 97 11.68 -0.94 27.48
CA GLN A 97 12.46 -1.28 26.29
C GLN A 97 11.90 -2.52 25.58
N LEU A 98 11.48 -3.55 26.33
CA LEU A 98 10.85 -4.75 25.77
C LEU A 98 9.51 -4.43 25.09
N LEU A 99 8.68 -3.59 25.70
CA LEU A 99 7.40 -3.16 25.12
C LEU A 99 7.61 -2.33 23.84
N ASP A 100 8.54 -1.39 23.87
CA ASP A 100 8.89 -0.58 22.70
C ASP A 100 9.41 -1.47 21.55
N GLN A 101 10.24 -2.47 21.86
CA GLN A 101 10.73 -3.43 20.87
C GLN A 101 9.59 -4.23 20.24
N GLN A 102 8.68 -4.78 21.05
CA GLN A 102 7.52 -5.52 20.54
C GLN A 102 6.61 -4.67 19.66
N LEU A 103 6.39 -3.40 20.03
CA LEU A 103 5.58 -2.48 19.26
C LEU A 103 6.24 -2.15 17.91
N VAL A 104 7.56 -1.92 17.90
CA VAL A 104 8.32 -1.70 16.65
C VAL A 104 8.25 -2.94 15.77
N GLU A 105 8.44 -4.13 16.31
CA GLU A 105 8.36 -5.40 15.57
C GLU A 105 6.99 -5.59 14.90
N GLN A 106 5.91 -5.38 15.64
CA GLN A 106 4.55 -5.43 15.10
C GLN A 106 4.31 -4.40 13.98
N LYS A 107 4.84 -3.19 14.13
CA LYS A 107 4.74 -2.15 13.10
C LYS A 107 5.54 -2.51 11.85
N VAL A 108 6.75 -3.06 12.01
CA VAL A 108 7.59 -3.53 10.90
C VAL A 108 6.91 -4.68 10.17
N GLU A 109 6.37 -5.66 10.88
CA GLU A 109 5.64 -6.78 10.28
C GLU A 109 4.44 -6.28 9.45
N LYS A 110 3.68 -5.32 9.99
CA LYS A 110 2.58 -4.69 9.27
C LYS A 110 3.04 -3.98 8.00
N LEU A 111 4.16 -3.26 8.04
CA LEU A 111 4.73 -2.60 6.86
C LEU A 111 5.18 -3.62 5.80
N LEU A 112 5.85 -4.70 6.21
CA LEU A 112 6.27 -5.77 5.30
C LEU A 112 5.06 -6.44 4.62
N ARG A 113 3.98 -6.71 5.37
CA ARG A 113 2.72 -7.22 4.80
C ARG A 113 2.09 -6.24 3.80
N GLN A 114 2.11 -4.93 4.09
CA GLN A 114 1.62 -3.91 3.17
C GLN A 114 2.48 -3.79 1.90
N GLN A 115 3.80 -3.83 2.06
CA GLN A 115 4.76 -3.76 0.96
C GLN A 115 4.64 -4.97 0.03
N THR A 116 4.56 -6.18 0.57
CA THR A 116 4.37 -7.42 -0.21
C THR A 116 3.04 -7.41 -0.97
N ALA A 117 1.96 -6.93 -0.34
CA ALA A 117 0.67 -6.75 -1.01
C ALA A 117 0.77 -5.74 -2.18
N LEU A 118 1.44 -4.60 -1.98
CA LEU A 118 1.65 -3.60 -3.02
C LEU A 118 2.51 -4.13 -4.19
N PHE A 119 3.55 -4.90 -3.92
CA PHE A 119 4.34 -5.53 -4.98
C PHE A 119 3.51 -6.51 -5.81
N SER A 120 2.71 -7.37 -5.16
CA SER A 120 1.82 -8.30 -5.86
C SER A 120 0.81 -7.55 -6.74
N ARG A 121 0.23 -6.46 -6.22
CA ARG A 121 -0.70 -5.58 -6.94
C ARG A 121 -0.03 -4.90 -8.13
N ASN A 122 1.19 -4.38 -7.97
CA ASN A 122 1.93 -3.73 -9.02
C ASN A 122 2.23 -4.69 -10.20
N GLY A 123 2.52 -5.96 -9.90
CA GLY A 123 2.70 -6.98 -10.93
C GLY A 123 1.44 -7.17 -11.79
N LYS A 124 0.25 -7.24 -11.16
CA LYS A 124 -1.03 -7.36 -11.87
C LYS A 124 -1.38 -6.09 -12.66
N LEU A 125 -1.13 -4.92 -12.08
CA LEU A 125 -1.35 -3.64 -12.75
C LEU A 125 -0.48 -3.51 -14.00
N GLY A 126 0.79 -3.95 -13.93
CA GLY A 126 1.69 -3.94 -15.08
C GLY A 126 1.12 -4.66 -16.31
N SER A 127 0.58 -5.88 -16.14
CA SER A 127 -0.01 -6.64 -17.25
C SER A 127 -1.26 -5.98 -17.84
N LEU A 128 -2.08 -5.31 -17.01
CA LEU A 128 -3.27 -4.61 -17.50
C LEU A 128 -2.90 -3.27 -18.15
N LEU A 129 -1.82 -2.63 -17.69
CA LEU A 129 -1.32 -1.39 -18.28
C LEU A 129 -0.77 -1.65 -19.69
N GLU A 130 0.01 -2.72 -19.86
CA GLU A 130 0.51 -3.17 -21.17
C GLU A 130 -0.67 -3.49 -22.10
N ARG A 131 -1.68 -4.21 -21.62
CA ARG A 131 -2.90 -4.49 -22.39
C ARG A 131 -3.69 -3.22 -22.74
N ALA A 132 -3.75 -2.24 -21.85
CA ALA A 132 -4.39 -0.95 -22.12
C ALA A 132 -3.62 -0.15 -23.19
N GLU A 133 -2.29 -0.17 -23.15
CA GLU A 133 -1.44 0.43 -24.17
C GLU A 133 -1.65 -0.23 -25.54
N ASP A 134 -1.71 -1.56 -25.61
CA ASP A 134 -2.04 -2.33 -26.83
C ASP A 134 -3.47 -2.04 -27.35
N ALA A 135 -4.38 -1.67 -26.44
CA ALA A 135 -5.73 -1.21 -26.76
C ALA A 135 -5.77 0.28 -27.21
N GLY A 136 -4.63 0.97 -27.26
CA GLY A 136 -4.54 2.39 -27.64
C GLY A 136 -5.02 3.33 -26.54
N ILE A 137 -4.93 2.91 -25.28
CA ILE A 137 -5.24 3.71 -24.10
C ILE A 137 -3.92 3.94 -23.37
N SER A 138 -3.30 5.09 -23.63
CA SER A 138 -2.13 5.50 -22.86
C SER A 138 -2.59 5.97 -21.49
N ALA A 139 -2.08 5.35 -20.44
CA ALA A 139 -2.00 6.07 -19.17
C ALA A 139 -1.16 7.33 -19.43
N ALA A 140 -1.66 8.51 -19.06
CA ALA A 140 -0.78 9.66 -18.94
C ALA A 140 0.41 9.21 -18.07
N PRO A 141 1.67 9.54 -18.44
CA PRO A 141 2.80 9.12 -17.63
C PRO A 141 2.56 9.66 -16.22
N ALA A 142 2.29 8.76 -15.28
CA ALA A 142 2.41 9.06 -13.87
C ALA A 142 3.84 9.57 -13.72
N SER A 143 3.97 10.88 -13.58
CA SER A 143 5.24 11.59 -13.56
C SER A 143 6.17 10.85 -12.60
N GLU A 144 7.20 10.21 -13.14
CA GLU A 144 8.49 9.96 -12.48
C GLU A 144 8.43 9.69 -10.96
N ALA A 145 7.51 8.83 -10.49
CA ALA A 145 7.57 8.27 -9.15
C ALA A 145 8.46 7.03 -9.09
N LYS A 146 9.13 6.70 -10.21
CA LYS A 146 10.25 5.75 -10.28
C LYS A 146 11.52 6.44 -9.79
N GLU A 147 11.62 6.65 -8.48
CA GLU A 147 12.86 6.61 -7.67
C GLU A 147 12.64 7.28 -6.30
N SER A 148 11.76 8.27 -6.18
CA SER A 148 11.79 9.10 -4.96
C SER A 148 11.23 8.44 -3.70
N ALA A 149 10.27 7.51 -3.76
CA ALA A 149 9.70 6.95 -2.54
C ALA A 149 10.61 5.91 -1.88
N ALA A 150 11.17 4.97 -2.65
CA ALA A 150 12.10 3.97 -2.14
C ALA A 150 13.46 4.59 -1.76
N GLU A 151 13.94 5.55 -2.57
CA GLU A 151 15.22 6.22 -2.35
C GLU A 151 15.14 7.36 -1.30
N ALA A 152 13.98 8.01 -1.11
CA ALA A 152 13.78 8.93 0.03
C ALA A 152 13.57 8.17 1.35
N ILE A 153 13.01 6.95 1.31
CA ILE A 153 12.99 6.07 2.50
C ILE A 153 14.42 5.65 2.84
N ASP A 154 15.26 5.27 1.87
CA ASP A 154 16.66 4.89 2.11
C ASP A 154 17.53 6.07 2.57
N ARG A 155 17.41 7.24 1.92
CA ARG A 155 18.18 8.45 2.28
C ARG A 155 17.75 9.11 3.58
N GLN A 156 16.50 8.90 4.04
CA GLN A 156 15.95 9.60 5.21
C GLN A 156 15.70 8.67 6.42
N ALA A 157 15.67 7.34 6.23
CA ALA A 157 15.64 6.37 7.31
C ALA A 157 17.04 6.03 7.89
N GLY A 158 18.14 6.43 7.24
CA GLY A 158 19.49 6.32 7.81
C GLY A 158 19.82 4.90 8.30
N LEU A 159 19.33 3.89 7.57
CA LEU A 159 19.50 2.47 7.84
C LEU A 159 20.42 1.83 6.80
N THR A 160 21.39 2.59 6.29
CA THR A 160 22.57 1.97 5.69
C THR A 160 23.24 1.16 6.79
N THR A 161 23.40 -0.13 6.54
CA THR A 161 23.98 -1.16 7.41
C THR A 161 25.49 -0.99 7.62
N SER A 162 25.96 0.26 7.69
CA SER A 162 27.35 0.62 7.94
C SER A 162 27.39 1.67 9.04
N SER A 163 27.95 1.28 10.19
CA SER A 163 28.09 2.07 11.42
C SER A 163 26.95 1.98 12.44
N ILE A 164 26.45 0.77 12.74
CA ILE A 164 26.14 0.45 14.14
C ILE A 164 27.49 0.29 14.85
N LYS A 165 28.13 1.40 15.22
CA LYS A 165 29.10 1.36 16.32
C LYS A 165 28.29 0.94 17.55
N PRO A 166 28.73 -0.07 18.32
CA PRO A 166 28.09 -0.35 19.59
C PRO A 166 28.29 0.90 20.44
N ALA A 167 27.23 1.71 20.56
CA ALA A 167 27.21 2.80 21.51
C ALA A 167 27.36 2.10 22.86
N ARG A 168 28.56 2.22 23.44
CA ARG A 168 28.86 1.77 24.79
C ARG A 168 27.71 2.23 25.66
N THR A 169 27.05 1.25 26.28
CA THR A 169 25.97 1.40 27.23
C THR A 169 26.48 2.22 28.42
N ALA A 170 26.53 3.54 28.26
CA ALA A 170 26.66 4.45 29.37
C ALA A 170 25.28 4.55 29.98
N LEU A 171 25.11 3.95 31.16
CA LEU A 171 24.02 4.26 32.08
C LEU A 171 24.08 5.76 32.42
N ALA A 172 23.52 6.59 31.54
CA ALA A 172 23.29 7.99 31.77
C ALA A 172 21.91 8.30 31.24
N TYR A 173 20.95 8.39 32.15
CA TYR A 173 19.63 8.94 31.88
C TYR A 173 19.81 10.41 31.49
N ALA A 174 19.92 10.68 30.19
CA ALA A 174 19.87 12.02 29.63
C ALA A 174 18.39 12.33 29.28
N PRO A 175 17.73 13.27 29.98
CA PRO A 175 16.37 13.67 29.62
C PRO A 175 16.47 14.60 28.41
N GLY A 176 16.29 14.07 27.19
CA GLY A 176 16.28 14.91 25.98
C GLY A 176 16.64 14.23 24.66
N GLY A 177 17.06 12.95 24.65
CA GLY A 177 17.20 12.20 23.41
C GLY A 177 15.86 11.62 22.97
N GLU A 178 15.50 11.76 21.68
CA GLU A 178 14.32 11.09 21.10
C GLU A 178 14.30 9.61 21.48
N ASN A 179 13.22 9.13 22.11
CA ASN A 179 13.08 7.70 22.40
C ASN A 179 12.96 6.92 21.08
N MET A 180 13.48 5.69 21.06
CA MET A 180 13.45 4.83 19.87
C MET A 180 12.03 4.62 19.33
N ALA A 181 11.04 4.54 20.23
CA ALA A 181 9.62 4.46 19.88
C ALA A 181 9.14 5.68 19.09
N ASP A 182 9.45 6.91 19.54
CA ASP A 182 9.03 8.15 18.86
C ASP A 182 9.62 8.24 17.44
N ARG A 183 10.86 7.79 17.28
CA ARG A 183 11.52 7.72 15.97
C ARG A 183 10.84 6.70 15.05
N ALA A 184 10.53 5.51 15.56
CA ALA A 184 9.83 4.47 14.80
C ALA A 184 8.44 4.92 14.37
N ASP A 185 7.72 5.64 15.24
CA ASP A 185 6.38 6.17 14.97
C ASP A 185 6.39 7.19 13.84
N ARG A 186 7.37 8.09 13.83
CA ARG A 186 7.54 9.06 12.74
C ARG A 186 7.84 8.37 11.41
N ILE A 187 8.72 7.37 11.39
CA ILE A 187 9.05 6.62 10.18
C ILE A 187 7.82 5.84 9.69
N PHE A 188 7.15 5.12 10.60
CA PHE A 188 5.94 4.37 10.28
C PHE A 188 4.85 5.27 9.69
N SER A 189 4.62 6.45 10.27
CA SER A 189 3.64 7.42 9.77
C SER A 189 4.00 7.90 8.36
N LYS A 190 5.26 8.28 8.12
CA LYS A 190 5.73 8.71 6.79
C LYS A 190 5.58 7.61 5.74
N VAL A 191 6.02 6.39 6.05
CA VAL A 191 5.91 5.25 5.13
C VAL A 191 4.44 4.95 4.86
N THR A 192 3.60 4.87 5.90
CA THR A 192 2.15 4.62 5.74
C THR A 192 1.47 5.67 4.86
N LEU A 193 1.81 6.96 5.04
CA LEU A 193 1.29 8.04 4.20
C LEU A 193 1.75 7.92 2.75
N SER A 194 3.03 7.59 2.52
CA SER A 194 3.57 7.35 1.17
C SER A 194 2.88 6.16 0.49
N LEU A 195 2.73 5.03 1.19
CA LEU A 195 2.04 3.84 0.66
C LEU A 195 0.58 4.14 0.30
N LYS A 196 -0.12 4.93 1.13
CA LYS A 196 -1.49 5.37 0.86
C LYS A 196 -1.57 6.32 -0.34
N GLY A 197 -0.57 7.19 -0.52
CA GLY A 197 -0.45 8.05 -1.70
C GLY A 197 -0.33 7.23 -2.98
N ILE A 198 0.56 6.24 -2.99
CA ILE A 198 0.76 5.31 -4.11
C ILE A 198 -0.54 4.55 -4.42
N GLU A 199 -1.23 4.01 -3.41
CA GLU A 199 -2.49 3.29 -3.60
C GLU A 199 -3.58 4.20 -4.21
N SER A 200 -3.71 5.44 -3.72
CA SER A 200 -4.68 6.40 -4.25
C SER A 200 -4.38 6.80 -5.69
N GLU A 201 -3.11 6.95 -6.04
CA GLU A 201 -2.68 7.26 -7.41
C GLU A 201 -2.95 6.09 -8.35
N GLN A 202 -2.61 4.86 -7.94
CA GLN A 202 -2.90 3.65 -8.71
C GLN A 202 -4.40 3.48 -8.97
N LEU A 203 -5.25 3.67 -7.95
CA LEU A 203 -6.70 3.60 -8.12
C LEU A 203 -7.22 4.63 -9.10
N LYS A 204 -6.73 5.88 -9.02
CA LYS A 204 -7.12 6.95 -9.94
C LYS A 204 -6.72 6.62 -11.39
N THR A 205 -5.53 6.05 -11.57
CA THR A 205 -5.07 5.60 -12.90
C THR A 205 -5.96 4.48 -13.43
N ILE A 206 -6.27 3.46 -12.61
CA ILE A 206 -7.17 2.37 -13.01
C ILE A 206 -8.54 2.92 -13.41
N GLU A 207 -9.13 3.78 -12.58
CA GLU A 207 -10.45 4.39 -12.85
C GLU A 207 -10.45 5.20 -14.16
N GLY A 208 -9.40 5.98 -14.41
CA GLY A 208 -9.23 6.72 -15.66
C GLY A 208 -9.17 5.79 -16.88
N LEU A 209 -8.33 4.75 -16.82
CA LEU A 209 -8.21 3.76 -17.90
C LEU A 209 -9.53 3.01 -18.15
N THR A 210 -10.22 2.60 -17.09
CA THR A 210 -11.52 1.94 -17.16
C THR A 210 -12.55 2.83 -17.83
N SER A 211 -12.65 4.10 -17.40
CA SER A 211 -13.56 5.09 -17.97
C SER A 211 -13.27 5.33 -19.46
N ASP A 212 -12.01 5.47 -19.83
CA ASP A 212 -11.60 5.69 -21.22
C ASP A 212 -11.91 4.47 -22.10
N ALA A 213 -11.60 3.26 -21.60
CA ALA A 213 -11.90 2.01 -22.29
C ALA A 213 -13.40 1.84 -22.52
N ALA A 214 -14.21 2.06 -21.47
CA ALA A 214 -15.65 1.97 -21.54
C ALA A 214 -16.24 3.00 -22.52
N THR A 215 -15.80 4.26 -22.44
CA THR A 215 -16.28 5.35 -23.29
C THR A 215 -15.95 5.10 -24.77
N LYS A 216 -14.72 4.63 -25.08
CA LYS A 216 -14.34 4.25 -26.44
C LYS A 216 -15.19 3.09 -26.96
N ALA A 217 -15.34 2.03 -26.15
CA ALA A 217 -16.13 0.86 -26.52
C ALA A 217 -17.60 1.23 -26.79
N ASP A 218 -18.23 2.03 -25.92
CA ASP A 218 -19.61 2.48 -26.08
C ASP A 218 -19.80 3.35 -27.32
N SER A 219 -18.85 4.26 -27.58
CA SER A 219 -18.89 5.13 -28.76
C SER A 219 -18.80 4.32 -30.06
N MET A 220 -17.86 3.37 -30.12
CA MET A 220 -17.70 2.47 -31.26
C MET A 220 -18.94 1.59 -31.45
N ALA A 221 -19.45 0.97 -30.37
CA ALA A 221 -20.66 0.16 -30.41
C ALA A 221 -21.88 0.96 -30.88
N GLN A 222 -22.02 2.22 -30.44
CA GLN A 222 -23.11 3.08 -30.89
C GLN A 222 -23.01 3.40 -32.39
N ILE A 223 -21.80 3.65 -32.91
CA ILE A 223 -21.59 3.87 -34.34
C ILE A 223 -21.98 2.61 -35.14
N MET A 224 -21.58 1.42 -34.67
CA MET A 224 -21.88 0.15 -35.32
C MET A 224 -23.37 -0.20 -35.30
N ARG A 225 -24.07 0.06 -34.18
CA ARG A 225 -25.52 -0.10 -34.08
C ARG A 225 -26.29 0.74 -35.10
N ARG A 226 -25.82 1.95 -35.42
CA ARG A 226 -26.44 2.79 -36.48
C ARG A 226 -26.30 2.18 -37.88
N THR A 227 -25.28 1.34 -38.07
CA THR A 227 -25.15 0.55 -39.30
C THR A 227 -25.93 -0.75 -39.25
N GLY A 228 -26.61 -1.07 -38.14
CA GLY A 228 -27.42 -2.28 -37.94
C GLY A 228 -26.60 -3.53 -37.61
N VAL A 229 -25.44 -3.34 -37.00
CA VAL A 229 -24.59 -4.43 -36.49
C VAL A 229 -24.83 -4.55 -34.99
N GLU A 230 -25.16 -5.75 -34.54
CA GLU A 230 -25.33 -6.08 -33.13
C GLU A 230 -24.06 -6.69 -32.58
N ILE A 231 -23.59 -6.15 -31.46
CA ILE A 231 -22.46 -6.70 -30.72
C ILE A 231 -23.06 -7.46 -29.55
N SER A 232 -22.73 -8.74 -29.41
CA SER A 232 -23.19 -9.58 -28.30
C SER A 232 -22.60 -9.07 -26.97
N ASP A 233 -23.26 -8.08 -26.39
CA ASP A 233 -22.83 -7.43 -25.17
C ASP A 233 -23.67 -7.93 -23.99
N LYS A 234 -23.14 -8.94 -23.28
CA LYS A 234 -23.80 -9.50 -22.09
C LYS A 234 -23.89 -8.52 -20.92
N ARG A 235 -23.33 -7.30 -21.02
CA ARG A 235 -23.49 -6.25 -19.98
C ARG A 235 -24.81 -5.49 -20.09
N GLY A 236 -25.45 -5.46 -21.27
CA GLY A 236 -26.71 -4.74 -21.48
C GLY A 236 -27.89 -5.30 -20.66
N GLU A 237 -27.84 -6.57 -20.27
CA GLU A 237 -28.88 -7.22 -19.45
C GLU A 237 -28.57 -7.19 -17.94
N ALA A 238 -27.33 -6.91 -17.53
CA ALA A 238 -26.93 -6.92 -16.13
C ALA A 238 -27.05 -5.56 -15.42
N GLN A 239 -27.26 -4.46 -16.14
CA GLN A 239 -27.32 -3.10 -15.59
C GLN A 239 -28.73 -2.51 -15.40
N THR A 240 -29.80 -3.28 -15.64
CA THR A 240 -31.16 -2.90 -15.19
C THR A 240 -31.47 -3.35 -13.77
N LEU A 241 -30.50 -3.93 -13.05
CA LEU A 241 -30.55 -4.02 -11.59
C LEU A 241 -30.08 -2.67 -11.03
N GLU A 242 -31.08 -1.86 -10.70
CA GLU A 242 -30.98 -0.63 -9.91
C GLU A 242 -29.77 -0.64 -8.96
N ALA A 243 -28.84 0.29 -9.18
CA ALA A 243 -27.93 0.69 -8.12
C ALA A 243 -28.77 0.97 -6.87
N PRO A 244 -28.43 0.43 -5.68
CA PRO A 244 -29.17 0.77 -4.47
C PRO A 244 -29.00 2.26 -4.28
N ALA A 245 -30.07 3.01 -4.54
CA ALA A 245 -30.12 4.44 -4.35
C ALA A 245 -29.69 4.71 -2.90
N LEU A 246 -28.52 5.31 -2.73
CA LEU A 246 -28.10 5.89 -1.48
C LEU A 246 -29.06 7.07 -1.23
N ARG A 247 -30.20 6.79 -0.60
CA ARG A 247 -31.13 7.79 -0.12
C ARG A 247 -30.39 8.65 0.90
N THR A 248 -29.94 9.82 0.46
CA THR A 248 -29.67 10.93 1.36
C THR A 248 -31.02 11.51 1.77
N ASP A 249 -31.67 10.88 2.75
CA ASP A 249 -32.79 11.51 3.44
C ASP A 249 -32.22 12.65 4.31
N GLU A 250 -32.28 13.85 3.75
CA GLU A 250 -32.13 15.09 4.50
C GLU A 250 -33.24 15.19 5.55
N SER A 251 -32.84 14.98 6.80
CA SER A 251 -33.33 15.62 8.03
C SER A 251 -34.79 16.11 8.04
N LYS A 252 -35.64 15.35 8.73
CA LYS A 252 -36.68 15.95 9.58
C LYS A 252 -36.48 15.53 11.03
N ASN A 253 -36.01 16.52 11.77
CA ASN A 253 -36.10 16.75 13.20
C ASN A 253 -37.09 15.83 13.94
N GLY A 254 -36.58 15.02 14.87
CA GLY A 254 -37.36 14.19 15.78
C GLY A 254 -36.44 13.36 16.65
N ASP A 255 -36.28 13.77 17.91
CA ASP A 255 -35.53 13.05 18.95
C ASP A 255 -35.97 11.58 19.05
N VAL A 256 -35.20 10.67 18.45
CA VAL A 256 -35.29 9.24 18.75
C VAL A 256 -33.88 8.76 19.06
N LYS A 257 -33.56 8.68 20.36
CA LYS A 257 -32.44 7.85 20.85
C LYS A 257 -32.81 6.38 20.65
N GLY A 258 -32.72 5.91 19.41
CA GLY A 258 -32.79 4.49 19.08
C GLY A 258 -31.51 3.82 19.55
N GLY A 259 -31.62 2.88 20.49
CA GLY A 259 -30.49 2.06 20.91
C GLY A 259 -29.93 1.30 19.72
N VAL A 260 -28.70 1.61 19.31
CA VAL A 260 -27.97 0.87 18.28
C VAL A 260 -27.14 -0.20 18.97
N GLY A 261 -27.44 -1.46 18.68
CA GLY A 261 -26.73 -2.61 19.25
C GLY A 261 -26.91 -3.85 18.38
N GLY A 262 -25.79 -4.39 17.93
CA GLY A 262 -25.66 -5.69 17.25
C GLY A 262 -24.27 -6.25 17.53
N PRO A 263 -24.02 -7.56 17.32
CA PRO A 263 -22.67 -8.10 17.44
C PRO A 263 -21.72 -7.33 16.52
N PHE A 264 -20.57 -6.92 17.05
CA PHE A 264 -19.53 -6.31 16.24
C PHE A 264 -19.06 -7.34 15.21
N VAL A 265 -19.46 -7.13 13.97
CA VAL A 265 -18.92 -7.84 12.81
C VAL A 265 -17.91 -6.89 12.18
N GLU A 266 -16.68 -7.38 11.98
CA GLU A 266 -15.68 -6.59 11.27
C GLU A 266 -16.23 -6.20 9.88
N PRO A 267 -16.08 -4.95 9.44
CA PRO A 267 -16.49 -4.56 8.10
C PRO A 267 -15.80 -5.48 7.10
N MET A 268 -16.57 -6.10 6.20
CA MET A 268 -16.01 -6.88 5.09
C MET A 268 -14.98 -6.01 4.39
N LYS A 269 -13.73 -6.45 4.36
CA LYS A 269 -12.65 -5.79 3.63
C LYS A 269 -12.94 -5.97 2.14
N PHE A 270 -13.79 -5.12 1.58
CA PHE A 270 -13.95 -5.04 0.14
C PHE A 270 -12.60 -4.53 -0.39
N ASP A 271 -11.83 -5.41 -1.03
CA ASP A 271 -10.57 -5.03 -1.65
C ASP A 271 -10.90 -4.22 -2.91
N ARG A 272 -11.19 -2.92 -2.70
CA ARG A 272 -11.56 -1.95 -3.74
C ARG A 272 -10.60 -1.99 -4.92
N PHE A 273 -9.32 -2.26 -4.64
CA PHE A 273 -8.31 -2.41 -5.67
C PHE A 273 -8.59 -3.61 -6.60
N ASN A 274 -8.85 -4.80 -6.07
CA ASN A 274 -9.14 -5.96 -6.91
C ASN A 274 -10.44 -5.77 -7.72
N ALA A 275 -11.46 -5.14 -7.13
CA ALA A 275 -12.68 -4.80 -7.85
C ALA A 275 -12.40 -3.83 -9.01
N SER A 276 -11.57 -2.80 -8.80
CA SER A 276 -11.18 -1.88 -9.87
C SER A 276 -10.38 -2.54 -10.99
N LEU A 277 -9.55 -3.55 -10.68
CA LEU A 277 -8.82 -4.32 -11.69
C LEU A 277 -9.77 -5.19 -12.53
N ASP A 278 -10.74 -5.85 -11.90
CA ASP A 278 -11.74 -6.67 -12.59
C ASP A 278 -12.63 -5.83 -13.52
N GLU A 279 -12.98 -4.61 -13.08
CA GLU A 279 -13.71 -3.66 -13.89
C GLU A 279 -12.91 -3.19 -15.10
N LEU A 280 -11.62 -2.88 -14.91
CA LEU A 280 -10.69 -2.53 -15.98
C LEU A 280 -10.55 -3.67 -16.99
N ASP A 281 -10.32 -4.90 -16.52
CA ASP A 281 -10.17 -6.08 -17.37
C ASP A 281 -11.42 -6.32 -18.23
N THR A 282 -12.60 -6.17 -17.63
CA THR A 282 -13.87 -6.28 -18.36
C THR A 282 -14.04 -5.16 -19.38
N ALA A 283 -13.65 -3.92 -19.04
CA ALA A 283 -13.74 -2.77 -19.95
C ALA A 283 -12.78 -2.92 -21.15
N LEU A 284 -11.55 -3.37 -20.91
CA LEU A 284 -10.56 -3.65 -21.96
C LEU A 284 -11.01 -4.79 -22.86
N SER A 285 -11.48 -5.90 -22.29
CA SER A 285 -12.00 -7.04 -23.05
C SER A 285 -13.18 -6.63 -23.95
N ARG A 286 -14.08 -5.77 -23.44
CA ARG A 286 -15.19 -5.23 -24.24
C ARG A 286 -14.68 -4.36 -25.38
N LEU A 287 -13.73 -3.46 -25.11
CA LEU A 287 -13.12 -2.60 -26.13
C LEU A 287 -12.47 -3.43 -27.24
N GLU A 288 -11.72 -4.47 -26.89
CA GLU A 288 -11.09 -5.39 -27.85
C GLU A 288 -12.12 -6.05 -28.76
N ILE A 289 -13.18 -6.64 -28.20
CA ILE A 289 -14.26 -7.28 -28.97
C ILE A 289 -14.91 -6.28 -29.93
N VAL A 290 -15.23 -5.08 -29.45
CA VAL A 290 -15.83 -4.02 -30.28
C VAL A 290 -14.88 -3.59 -31.39
N ARG A 291 -13.58 -3.44 -31.09
CA ARG A 291 -12.53 -3.06 -32.05
C ARG A 291 -12.34 -4.13 -33.12
N GLU A 292 -12.22 -5.39 -32.74
CA GLU A 292 -12.10 -6.51 -33.68
C GLU A 292 -13.32 -6.60 -34.61
N THR A 293 -14.52 -6.46 -34.04
CA THR A 293 -15.76 -6.47 -34.82
C THR A 293 -15.81 -5.29 -35.80
N ALA A 294 -15.37 -4.10 -35.36
CA ALA A 294 -15.28 -2.94 -36.24
C ALA A 294 -14.29 -3.15 -37.39
N GLN A 295 -13.13 -3.76 -37.15
CA GLN A 295 -12.11 -4.03 -38.17
C GLN A 295 -12.56 -5.09 -39.20
N ALA A 296 -13.40 -6.05 -38.78
CA ALA A 296 -13.94 -7.06 -39.68
C ALA A 296 -14.98 -6.51 -40.68
N LEU A 297 -15.63 -5.39 -40.36
CA LEU A 297 -16.75 -4.88 -41.13
C LEU A 297 -16.34 -3.87 -42.22
N PRO A 298 -17.19 -3.66 -43.26
CA PRO A 298 -16.82 -2.89 -44.45
C PRO A 298 -16.91 -1.36 -44.24
N TYR A 299 -16.12 -0.82 -43.32
CA TYR A 299 -16.08 0.60 -42.96
C TYR A 299 -15.04 1.43 -43.73
N GLY A 300 -14.13 0.80 -44.46
CA GLY A 300 -13.16 1.44 -45.34
C GLY A 300 -13.76 2.04 -46.61
N ASN A 301 -12.97 2.84 -47.32
CA ASN A 301 -13.36 3.46 -48.59
C ASN A 301 -12.83 2.63 -49.79
N PRO A 302 -13.69 2.20 -50.74
CA PRO A 302 -13.27 1.36 -51.87
C PRO A 302 -12.44 2.11 -52.92
N ALA A 303 -12.52 3.44 -52.95
CA ALA A 303 -11.80 4.31 -53.87
C ALA A 303 -11.33 5.59 -53.15
N PRO A 304 -10.29 5.51 -52.29
CA PRO A 304 -9.84 6.66 -51.51
C PRO A 304 -9.50 7.88 -52.37
N GLY A 305 -9.92 9.06 -51.93
CA GLY A 305 -9.71 10.34 -52.63
C GLY A 305 -10.66 10.59 -53.80
N GLN A 306 -11.56 9.66 -54.13
CA GLN A 306 -12.53 9.82 -55.21
C GLN A 306 -13.90 10.29 -54.72
N GLY A 307 -14.56 11.11 -55.53
CA GLY A 307 -15.92 11.58 -55.27
C GLY A 307 -16.99 10.53 -55.64
N ILE A 308 -18.14 10.60 -54.97
CA ILE A 308 -19.33 9.83 -55.34
C ILE A 308 -20.00 10.52 -56.52
N THR A 309 -20.09 9.85 -57.66
CA THR A 309 -20.76 10.34 -58.87
C THR A 309 -22.24 9.97 -58.88
N SER A 310 -22.60 8.86 -58.24
CA SER A 310 -23.98 8.39 -58.22
C SER A 310 -24.36 7.70 -56.92
N ARG A 311 -25.56 8.02 -56.41
CA ARG A 311 -26.03 7.59 -55.09
C ARG A 311 -26.87 6.32 -55.17
N PHE A 312 -27.03 5.69 -54.02
CA PHE A 312 -27.94 4.57 -53.77
C PHE A 312 -29.41 5.02 -53.83
N GLY A 313 -30.29 4.14 -54.32
CA GLY A 313 -31.73 4.37 -54.35
C GLY A 313 -32.32 4.54 -55.75
N ASN A 314 -33.59 4.96 -55.80
CA ASN A 314 -34.34 5.12 -57.05
C ASN A 314 -33.83 6.32 -57.86
N ARG A 315 -33.50 6.08 -59.12
CA ARG A 315 -33.05 7.10 -60.08
C ARG A 315 -33.44 6.73 -61.52
N PRO A 316 -33.46 7.68 -62.46
CA PRO A 316 -33.57 7.36 -63.88
C PRO A 316 -32.41 6.45 -64.32
N ASP A 317 -32.73 5.35 -64.98
CA ASP A 317 -31.77 4.41 -65.55
C ASP A 317 -30.98 5.13 -66.67
N PRO A 318 -29.64 5.10 -66.63
CA PRO A 318 -28.82 5.88 -67.57
C PRO A 318 -28.85 5.36 -69.02
N PHE A 319 -29.42 4.19 -69.28
CA PHE A 319 -29.54 3.62 -70.64
C PHE A 319 -30.97 3.69 -71.17
N LEU A 320 -31.97 3.54 -70.30
CA LEU A 320 -33.39 3.44 -70.66
C LEU A 320 -34.19 4.70 -70.33
N GLY A 321 -33.68 5.58 -69.47
CA GLY A 321 -34.36 6.79 -68.98
C GLY A 321 -35.54 6.53 -68.04
N ARG A 322 -35.82 5.28 -67.70
CA ARG A 322 -36.94 4.87 -66.83
C ARG A 322 -36.50 4.75 -65.38
N LEU A 323 -37.42 4.89 -64.43
CA LEU A 323 -37.10 4.73 -63.02
C LEU A 323 -36.55 3.32 -62.72
N ALA A 324 -35.37 3.25 -62.12
CA ALA A 324 -34.73 2.01 -61.68
C ALA A 324 -34.06 2.20 -60.31
N PHE A 325 -33.88 1.10 -59.59
CA PHE A 325 -33.22 1.11 -58.29
C PHE A 325 -31.72 0.84 -58.44
N HIS A 326 -30.89 1.73 -57.90
CA HIS A 326 -29.45 1.54 -57.82
C HIS A 326 -29.05 0.93 -56.47
N GLY A 327 -28.61 -0.34 -56.49
CA GLY A 327 -28.25 -1.12 -55.30
C GLY A 327 -26.92 -0.75 -54.64
N GLY A 328 -26.21 0.26 -55.16
CA GLY A 328 -24.90 0.66 -54.64
C GLY A 328 -24.66 2.17 -54.71
N ILE A 329 -23.39 2.54 -54.68
CA ILE A 329 -22.90 3.87 -54.99
C ILE A 329 -21.79 3.77 -56.02
N ASP A 330 -21.69 4.80 -56.86
CA ASP A 330 -20.68 4.86 -57.91
C ASP A 330 -19.66 5.93 -57.54
N PHE A 331 -18.38 5.57 -57.58
CA PHE A 331 -17.26 6.49 -57.39
C PHE A 331 -16.65 6.86 -58.73
N GLN A 332 -16.24 8.12 -58.87
CA GLN A 332 -15.41 8.55 -59.98
C GLN A 332 -14.12 7.72 -60.00
N ALA A 333 -13.76 7.19 -61.16
CA ALA A 333 -12.50 6.49 -61.31
C ALA A 333 -12.06 6.50 -62.77
N GLU A 334 -10.76 6.61 -63.01
CA GLU A 334 -10.18 6.29 -64.30
C GLU A 334 -9.97 4.77 -64.41
N THR A 335 -9.95 4.25 -65.64
CA THR A 335 -9.61 2.86 -65.89
C THR A 335 -8.22 2.57 -65.33
N GLY A 336 -8.11 1.54 -64.47
CA GLY A 336 -6.85 1.19 -63.82
C GLY A 336 -6.69 1.73 -62.39
N LEU A 337 -7.59 2.59 -61.89
CA LEU A 337 -7.56 3.01 -60.49
C LEU A 337 -7.63 1.78 -59.56
N ALA A 338 -6.82 1.75 -58.50
CA ALA A 338 -6.84 0.66 -57.54
C ALA A 338 -8.17 0.64 -56.76
N VAL A 339 -8.88 -0.50 -56.83
CA VAL A 339 -10.07 -0.76 -56.01
C VAL A 339 -9.65 -1.46 -54.73
N LYS A 340 -10.08 -0.93 -53.59
CA LYS A 340 -9.68 -1.41 -52.27
C LYS A 340 -10.81 -2.15 -51.55
N ALA A 341 -10.46 -3.19 -50.81
CA ALA A 341 -11.37 -3.84 -49.89
C ALA A 341 -11.75 -2.89 -48.75
N THR A 342 -13.04 -2.86 -48.42
CA THR A 342 -13.58 -1.95 -47.41
C THR A 342 -13.62 -2.57 -46.02
N GLY A 343 -13.42 -3.88 -45.91
CA GLY A 343 -13.29 -4.60 -44.64
C GLY A 343 -12.50 -5.89 -44.84
N ALA A 344 -12.07 -6.51 -43.74
CA ALA A 344 -11.45 -7.83 -43.80
C ALA A 344 -12.51 -8.91 -44.11
N GLY A 345 -12.13 -9.98 -44.80
CA GLY A 345 -13.10 -11.01 -45.17
C GLY A 345 -12.57 -12.05 -46.13
N LYS A 346 -13.48 -12.85 -46.68
CA LYS A 346 -13.18 -13.91 -47.66
C LYS A 346 -13.87 -13.61 -48.98
N VAL A 347 -13.13 -13.68 -50.07
CA VAL A 347 -13.69 -13.52 -51.43
C VAL A 347 -14.62 -14.70 -51.73
N ILE A 348 -15.91 -14.43 -51.95
CA ILE A 348 -16.90 -15.44 -52.31
C ILE A 348 -17.19 -15.48 -53.81
N THR A 349 -16.93 -14.38 -54.53
CA THR A 349 -17.06 -14.32 -55.99
C THR A 349 -15.91 -13.49 -56.57
N ALA A 350 -15.28 -13.98 -57.63
CA ALA A 350 -14.27 -13.24 -58.40
C ALA A 350 -14.35 -13.68 -59.87
N GLY A 351 -15.05 -12.91 -60.70
CA GLY A 351 -15.26 -13.26 -62.11
C GLY A 351 -16.27 -12.38 -62.82
N TRP A 352 -16.75 -12.85 -63.97
CA TRP A 352 -17.78 -12.14 -64.74
C TRP A 352 -19.17 -12.39 -64.16
N ALA A 353 -19.93 -11.32 -63.93
CA ALA A 353 -21.32 -11.36 -63.50
C ALA A 353 -22.19 -10.47 -64.42
N SER A 354 -23.37 -10.98 -64.79
CA SER A 354 -24.29 -10.24 -65.66
C SER A 354 -24.66 -8.88 -65.07
N GLY A 355 -24.66 -7.83 -65.89
CA GLY A 355 -24.86 -6.44 -65.44
C GLY A 355 -23.63 -5.80 -64.79
N TYR A 356 -22.95 -6.51 -63.87
CA TYR A 356 -21.79 -5.99 -63.13
C TYR A 356 -20.47 -6.06 -63.92
N GLY A 357 -20.37 -6.88 -64.96
CA GLY A 357 -19.10 -7.12 -65.65
C GLY A 357 -18.14 -7.91 -64.76
N ASN A 358 -16.87 -7.50 -64.68
CA ASN A 358 -15.94 -8.10 -63.73
C ASN A 358 -16.30 -7.65 -62.30
N LEU A 359 -16.64 -8.62 -61.47
CA LEU A 359 -17.14 -8.47 -60.12
C LEU A 359 -16.24 -9.19 -59.12
N VAL A 360 -15.97 -8.51 -58.00
CA VAL A 360 -15.50 -9.15 -56.77
C VAL A 360 -16.57 -9.00 -55.70
N GLU A 361 -16.83 -10.07 -54.96
CA GLU A 361 -17.72 -10.08 -53.79
C GLU A 361 -16.98 -10.66 -52.59
N ILE A 362 -17.04 -9.96 -51.46
CA ILE A 362 -16.33 -10.32 -50.22
C ILE A 362 -17.37 -10.51 -49.12
N ASP A 363 -17.26 -11.64 -48.41
CA ASP A 363 -18.00 -11.92 -47.19
C ASP A 363 -17.20 -11.46 -45.96
N HIS A 364 -17.81 -10.60 -45.16
CA HIS A 364 -17.26 -10.01 -43.94
C HIS A 364 -17.78 -10.71 -42.68
N GLY A 365 -18.64 -11.73 -42.82
CA GLY A 365 -19.35 -12.36 -41.72
C GLY A 365 -20.60 -11.59 -41.30
N GLN A 366 -21.34 -12.12 -40.32
CA GLN A 366 -22.58 -11.53 -39.79
C GLN A 366 -23.64 -11.21 -40.88
N GLY A 367 -23.61 -11.96 -41.99
CA GLY A 367 -24.49 -11.74 -43.14
C GLY A 367 -24.17 -10.48 -43.95
N ILE A 368 -23.02 -9.83 -43.72
CA ILE A 368 -22.60 -8.63 -44.45
C ILE A 368 -21.63 -9.00 -45.58
N THR A 369 -21.98 -8.61 -46.80
CA THR A 369 -21.13 -8.80 -47.98
C THR A 369 -20.96 -7.49 -48.74
N THR A 370 -19.83 -7.32 -49.42
CA THR A 370 -19.60 -6.18 -50.32
C THR A 370 -19.41 -6.63 -51.75
N ARG A 371 -19.85 -5.80 -52.70
CA ARG A 371 -19.67 -6.02 -54.14
C ARG A 371 -18.92 -4.86 -54.77
N TYR A 372 -18.02 -5.20 -55.69
CA TYR A 372 -17.18 -4.27 -56.42
C TYR A 372 -17.29 -4.58 -57.91
N GLY A 373 -18.06 -3.77 -58.64
CA GLY A 373 -18.41 -4.01 -60.04
C GLY A 373 -17.56 -3.24 -61.05
N HIS A 374 -17.80 -3.53 -62.33
CA HIS A 374 -17.29 -2.86 -63.51
C HIS A 374 -15.76 -2.84 -63.65
N MET A 375 -15.05 -3.74 -62.98
CA MET A 375 -13.58 -3.73 -63.00
C MET A 375 -13.01 -3.97 -64.41
N SER A 376 -11.87 -3.35 -64.71
CA SER A 376 -11.07 -3.69 -65.90
C SER A 376 -10.26 -4.97 -65.68
N ARG A 377 -9.82 -5.19 -64.44
CA ARG A 377 -9.04 -6.38 -64.04
C ARG A 377 -9.32 -6.76 -62.59
N ILE A 378 -9.52 -8.05 -62.38
CA ILE A 378 -9.59 -8.66 -61.04
C ILE A 378 -8.18 -9.10 -60.62
N LEU A 379 -7.79 -8.81 -59.39
CA LEU A 379 -6.46 -9.14 -58.85
C LEU A 379 -6.49 -10.21 -57.74
N VAL A 380 -7.69 -10.67 -57.38
CA VAL A 380 -7.93 -11.67 -56.33
C VAL A 380 -8.67 -12.87 -56.89
N ARG A 381 -8.71 -13.96 -56.12
CA ARG A 381 -9.43 -15.18 -56.48
C ARG A 381 -10.44 -15.57 -55.43
N GLN A 382 -11.46 -16.32 -55.84
CA GLN A 382 -12.42 -16.91 -54.91
C GLN A 382 -11.70 -17.73 -53.83
N GLY A 383 -12.14 -17.60 -52.59
CA GLY A 383 -11.57 -18.25 -51.41
C GLY A 383 -10.40 -17.50 -50.76
N GLN A 384 -9.87 -16.45 -51.38
CA GLN A 384 -8.79 -15.65 -50.81
C GLN A 384 -9.27 -14.86 -49.58
N VAL A 385 -8.46 -14.86 -48.52
CA VAL A 385 -8.64 -13.98 -47.34
C VAL A 385 -8.03 -12.62 -47.66
N ILE A 386 -8.77 -11.57 -47.34
CA ILE A 386 -8.47 -10.19 -47.67
C ILE A 386 -8.46 -9.36 -46.39
N SER A 387 -7.47 -8.49 -46.25
CA SER A 387 -7.40 -7.48 -45.19
C SER A 387 -8.05 -6.18 -45.65
N VAL A 388 -8.47 -5.35 -44.71
CA VAL A 388 -8.99 -4.02 -45.02
C VAL A 388 -7.94 -3.19 -45.80
N GLY A 389 -8.36 -2.53 -46.87
CA GLY A 389 -7.50 -1.67 -47.70
C GLY A 389 -6.68 -2.39 -48.76
N ASP A 390 -6.70 -3.72 -48.79
CA ASP A 390 -6.06 -4.53 -49.83
C ASP A 390 -6.60 -4.19 -51.21
N THR A 391 -5.73 -4.26 -52.20
CA THR A 391 -6.11 -4.01 -53.59
C THR A 391 -6.72 -5.28 -54.19
N ILE A 392 -8.01 -5.23 -54.51
CA ILE A 392 -8.76 -6.38 -55.03
C ILE A 392 -8.89 -6.36 -56.57
N GLY A 393 -8.66 -5.20 -57.17
CA GLY A 393 -8.86 -5.03 -58.60
C GLY A 393 -8.46 -3.66 -59.12
N ARG A 394 -8.86 -3.42 -60.37
CA ARG A 394 -8.63 -2.19 -61.11
C ARG A 394 -9.96 -1.71 -61.67
N ALA A 395 -10.30 -0.44 -61.45
CA ALA A 395 -11.53 0.17 -61.94
C ALA A 395 -11.59 0.12 -63.47
N GLY A 396 -12.80 0.14 -64.02
CA GLY A 396 -13.02 0.05 -65.46
C GLY A 396 -14.47 0.36 -65.83
N ALA A 397 -14.89 -0.12 -67.00
CA ALA A 397 -16.23 0.09 -67.55
C ALA A 397 -16.82 -1.21 -68.12
N THR A 398 -16.56 -2.37 -67.49
CA THR A 398 -17.07 -3.66 -67.98
C THR A 398 -18.54 -3.87 -67.60
N GLY A 399 -19.26 -4.71 -68.35
CA GLY A 399 -20.69 -4.95 -68.10
C GLY A 399 -21.56 -3.77 -68.50
N ARG A 400 -22.55 -3.44 -67.66
CA ARG A 400 -23.50 -2.34 -67.90
C ARG A 400 -22.99 -1.04 -67.27
N ALA A 401 -22.02 -0.40 -67.91
CA ALA A 401 -21.41 0.86 -67.47
C ALA A 401 -21.43 1.90 -68.60
N THR A 402 -21.66 3.18 -68.26
CA THR A 402 -21.60 4.30 -69.22
C THR A 402 -20.20 4.88 -69.39
N GLY A 403 -19.29 4.55 -68.47
CA GLY A 403 -17.89 4.97 -68.47
C GLY A 403 -17.14 4.40 -67.27
N PRO A 404 -15.84 4.68 -67.13
CA PRO A 404 -15.04 4.17 -66.02
C PRO A 404 -15.53 4.68 -64.65
N HIS A 405 -15.78 3.76 -63.72
CA HIS A 405 -16.15 4.05 -62.34
C HIS A 405 -15.93 2.83 -61.44
N VAL A 406 -16.05 3.00 -60.12
CA VAL A 406 -16.16 1.90 -59.16
C VAL A 406 -17.59 1.83 -58.65
N HIS A 407 -18.32 0.79 -59.03
CA HIS A 407 -19.61 0.48 -58.44
C HIS A 407 -19.40 -0.34 -57.17
N TYR A 408 -19.94 0.15 -56.06
CA TYR A 408 -19.78 -0.43 -54.74
C TYR A 408 -21.14 -0.66 -54.06
N GLU A 409 -21.39 -1.89 -53.64
CA GLU A 409 -22.56 -2.24 -52.82
C GLU A 409 -22.13 -2.77 -51.45
N VAL A 410 -22.95 -2.49 -50.45
CA VAL A 410 -22.98 -3.23 -49.19
C VAL A 410 -24.30 -3.97 -49.15
N ARG A 411 -24.27 -5.24 -48.77
CA ARG A 411 -25.45 -6.08 -48.69
C ARG A 411 -25.54 -6.74 -47.32
N ARG A 412 -26.76 -6.85 -46.80
CA ARG A 412 -27.08 -7.58 -45.57
C ARG A 412 -28.02 -8.72 -45.91
N ASN A 413 -27.65 -9.94 -45.55
CA ASN A 413 -28.43 -11.15 -45.81
C ASN A 413 -28.88 -11.25 -47.27
N GLY A 414 -28.01 -10.82 -48.18
CA GLY A 414 -28.28 -10.80 -49.62
C GLY A 414 -29.04 -9.57 -50.13
N GLU A 415 -29.55 -8.67 -49.29
CA GLU A 415 -30.25 -7.44 -49.70
C GLU A 415 -29.34 -6.23 -49.72
N ALA A 416 -29.44 -5.38 -50.75
CA ALA A 416 -28.64 -4.17 -50.86
C ALA A 416 -29.06 -3.12 -49.84
N VAL A 417 -28.10 -2.58 -49.09
CA VAL A 417 -28.29 -1.50 -48.12
C VAL A 417 -27.46 -0.29 -48.51
N ASN A 418 -27.86 0.90 -48.08
CA ASN A 418 -27.18 2.13 -48.48
C ASN A 418 -25.72 2.16 -47.96
N PRO A 419 -24.70 2.10 -48.84
CA PRO A 419 -23.30 2.01 -48.43
C PRO A 419 -22.79 3.25 -47.68
N ILE A 420 -23.44 4.41 -47.84
CA ILE A 420 -23.00 5.66 -47.22
C ILE A 420 -23.00 5.60 -45.69
N HIS A 421 -23.87 4.79 -45.09
CA HIS A 421 -23.93 4.63 -43.64
C HIS A 421 -22.67 3.95 -43.11
N PHE A 422 -22.14 2.97 -43.84
CA PHE A 422 -20.90 2.29 -43.49
C PHE A 422 -19.69 3.21 -43.67
N LEU A 423 -19.61 3.94 -44.79
CA LEU A 423 -18.50 4.88 -45.01
C LEU A 423 -18.44 5.99 -43.95
N ASN A 424 -19.59 6.57 -43.61
CA ASN A 424 -19.68 7.59 -42.57
C ASN A 424 -19.36 7.02 -41.18
N ALA A 425 -19.74 5.77 -40.91
CA ALA A 425 -19.37 5.07 -39.68
C ALA A 425 -17.85 4.86 -39.60
N GLY A 426 -17.22 4.45 -40.70
CA GLY A 426 -15.76 4.26 -40.75
C GLY A 426 -14.97 5.51 -40.45
N LEU A 427 -15.35 6.66 -41.02
CA LEU A 427 -14.72 7.95 -40.72
C LEU A 427 -14.79 8.31 -39.23
N LYS A 428 -15.86 7.91 -38.54
CA LYS A 428 -16.01 8.11 -37.09
C LYS A 428 -15.24 7.07 -36.30
N LEU A 429 -15.19 5.82 -36.75
CA LEU A 429 -14.47 4.76 -36.04
C LEU A 429 -12.96 4.98 -36.10
N THR A 430 -12.43 5.56 -37.19
CA THR A 430 -11.00 5.90 -37.28
C THR A 430 -10.51 6.85 -36.19
N THR A 431 -11.39 7.66 -35.56
CA THR A 431 -10.97 8.51 -34.43
C THR A 431 -10.80 7.75 -33.12
N TYR A 432 -11.28 6.50 -33.04
CA TYR A 432 -11.18 5.66 -31.85
C TYR A 432 -10.21 4.48 -32.03
N MET A 433 -9.87 4.13 -33.26
CA MET A 433 -8.96 3.03 -33.59
C MET A 433 -7.48 3.46 -33.69
N ASN A 434 -7.21 4.77 -33.81
CA ASN A 434 -5.86 5.33 -33.97
C ASN A 434 -5.33 5.93 -32.68
#